data_AF-A0ABD2ZUE4-F1
#
_entry.id   AF-A0ABD2ZUE4-F1
#
_cell.length_a   1.000
_cell.length_b   1.000
_cell.length_c   1.000
_cell.angle_alpha   90.00
_cell.angle_beta   90.00
_cell.angle_gamma   90.00
#
_symmetry.space_group_name_H-M   'P 1'
#
loop_
_entity.id
_entity.type
_entity.pdbx_description
1 polymer ?
#
loop_
_entity_poly.entity_id
_entity_poly.type
_entity_poly.pdbx_seq_one_letter_code
_entity_poly.pdbx_strand_id
1 'polypeptide(L)'
;MYRIRNPATRRMLDLPDPHNKILKCAKMFYMTETDNYKLVISIATKEQEGGCEVLTVGTDLSWRTLDIPCFYNLKMKKDQLYSVAIDDIYFLISTCESKIRDFRELLCLEMGNESFETRKSPQAFFSDWKKCSTY
;
A
#
# COMPACT_ATOMS: atom_id res chain seq x y z
N MET A 1 6.11 -13.54 12.38
CA MET A 1 5.02 -13.24 13.34
C MET A 1 4.84 -11.73 13.45
N TYR A 2 3.65 -11.25 13.11
CA TYR A 2 3.29 -9.84 13.09
C TYR A 2 2.33 -9.52 14.24
N ARG A 3 2.43 -8.32 14.81
CA ARG A 3 1.66 -7.91 15.99
C ARG A 3 1.24 -6.46 15.91
N ILE A 4 0.03 -6.16 16.36
CA ILE A 4 -0.40 -4.80 16.67
C ILE A 4 -0.27 -4.60 18.17
N ARG A 5 0.38 -3.50 18.57
CA ARG A 5 0.46 -3.10 19.97
C ARG A 5 -0.38 -1.85 20.16
N ASN A 6 -1.34 -1.92 21.08
CA ASN A 6 -2.02 -0.72 21.55
C ASN A 6 -1.15 -0.05 22.63
N PRO A 7 -0.61 1.16 22.39
CA PRO A 7 0.28 1.82 23.35
C PRO A 7 -0.45 2.25 24.64
N ALA A 8 -1.74 2.59 24.54
CA ALA A 8 -2.54 3.04 25.68
C ALA A 8 -2.86 1.89 26.64
N THR A 9 -3.26 0.73 26.11
CA THR A 9 -3.64 -0.43 26.95
C THR A 9 -2.51 -1.42 27.17
N ARG A 10 -1.40 -1.26 26.44
CA ARG A 10 -0.26 -2.20 26.38
C ARG A 10 -0.62 -3.61 25.91
N ARG A 11 -1.85 -3.81 25.42
CA ARG A 11 -2.29 -5.09 24.86
C ARG A 11 -1.65 -5.31 23.50
N MET A 12 -1.36 -6.57 23.21
CA MET A 12 -0.87 -7.01 21.91
C MET A 12 -1.93 -7.89 21.26
N LEU A 13 -2.10 -7.71 19.96
CA LEU A 13 -2.90 -8.58 19.11
C LEU A 13 -1.95 -9.27 18.13
N ASP A 14 -1.94 -10.60 18.15
CA ASP A 14 -1.23 -11.40 17.17
C ASP A 14 -1.99 -11.37 15.83
N LEU A 15 -1.26 -11.21 14.73
CA LEU A 15 -1.80 -11.23 13.38
C LEU A 15 -1.38 -12.50 12.65
N PRO A 16 -2.19 -12.99 11.69
CA PRO A 16 -1.77 -14.06 10.79
C PRO A 16 -0.53 -13.65 9.99
N ASP A 17 0.26 -14.63 9.54
CA ASP A 17 1.47 -14.34 8.75
C ASP A 17 1.10 -13.99 7.29
N PRO A 18 1.52 -12.82 6.77
CA PRO A 18 1.36 -12.49 5.36
C PRO A 18 2.33 -13.30 4.47
N HIS A 19 1.83 -14.41 3.91
CA HIS A 19 2.36 -15.23 2.81
C HIS A 19 3.90 -15.25 2.54
N ASN A 20 4.78 -15.18 3.54
CA ASN A 20 6.25 -15.17 3.38
C ASN A 20 6.79 -14.11 2.40
N LYS A 21 6.09 -12.99 2.22
CA LYS A 21 6.51 -11.92 1.29
C LYS A 21 7.32 -10.85 2.02
N ILE A 22 8.15 -10.11 1.28
CA ILE A 22 8.91 -9.00 1.86
C ILE A 22 7.94 -7.82 2.01
N LEU A 23 7.54 -7.53 3.25
CA LEU A 23 6.75 -6.36 3.58
C LEU A 23 7.54 -5.09 3.28
N LYS A 24 6.95 -4.19 2.50
CA LYS A 24 7.52 -2.88 2.15
C LYS A 24 6.89 -1.76 2.95
N CYS A 25 5.57 -1.75 3.02
CA CYS A 25 4.81 -0.74 3.73
C CYS A 25 3.62 -1.39 4.44
N ALA A 26 3.21 -0.82 5.57
CA ALA A 26 2.00 -1.20 6.29
C ALA A 26 1.28 0.06 6.76
N LYS A 27 -0.04 0.12 6.58
CA LYS A 27 -0.89 1.22 7.08
C LYS A 27 -2.19 0.66 7.62
N MET A 28 -2.65 1.23 8.73
CA MET A 28 -3.90 0.86 9.38
C MET A 28 -4.90 1.99 9.18
N PHE A 29 -6.13 1.63 8.85
CA PHE A 29 -7.26 2.50 8.58
C PHE A 29 -8.39 2.17 9.53
N TYR A 30 -9.06 3.18 10.06
CA TYR A 30 -10.29 3.00 10.83
C TYR A 30 -11.47 3.30 9.91
N MET A 31 -12.30 2.29 9.66
CA MET A 31 -13.44 2.37 8.77
C MET A 31 -14.66 2.76 9.59
N THR A 32 -15.08 4.02 9.47
CA THR A 32 -16.20 4.58 10.25
C THR A 32 -17.53 3.89 9.95
N GLU A 33 -17.80 3.57 8.68
CA GLU A 33 -19.05 2.94 8.25
C GLU A 33 -19.26 1.52 8.82
N THR A 34 -18.17 0.78 8.97
CA THR A 34 -18.19 -0.62 9.41
C THR A 34 -17.66 -0.83 10.82
N ASP A 35 -17.32 0.26 11.52
CA ASP A 35 -16.72 0.30 12.85
C ASP A 35 -15.60 -0.74 13.07
N ASN A 36 -14.67 -0.81 12.11
CA ASN A 36 -13.57 -1.77 12.17
C ASN A 36 -12.24 -1.15 11.73
N TYR A 37 -11.17 -1.91 11.93
CA TYR A 37 -9.85 -1.52 11.48
C TYR A 37 -9.43 -2.41 10.32
N LYS A 38 -9.00 -1.79 9.22
CA LYS A 38 -8.35 -2.49 8.11
C LYS A 38 -6.86 -2.22 8.14
N LEU A 39 -6.07 -3.27 7.98
CA LEU A 39 -4.63 -3.21 7.83
C LEU A 39 -4.29 -3.56 6.38
N VAL A 40 -3.67 -2.64 5.66
CA VAL A 40 -3.13 -2.89 4.32
C VAL A 40 -1.62 -3.00 4.39
N ILE A 41 -1.08 -3.97 3.67
CA ILE A 41 0.35 -4.12 3.46
C ILE A 41 0.66 -4.10 1.97
N SER A 42 1.73 -3.41 1.63
CA SER A 42 2.36 -3.53 0.31
C SER A 42 3.52 -4.49 0.43
N ILE A 43 3.52 -5.48 -0.45
CA ILE A 43 4.44 -6.61 -0.48
C ILE A 43 5.28 -6.54 -1.75
N ALA A 44 6.51 -7.03 -1.69
CA ALA A 44 7.34 -7.31 -2.86
C ALA A 44 7.78 -8.78 -2.84
N THR A 45 7.54 -9.51 -3.93
CA THR A 45 8.11 -10.85 -4.09
C THR A 45 9.53 -10.78 -4.66
N LYS A 46 10.30 -11.87 -4.52
CA LYS A 46 11.63 -12.00 -5.15
C LYS A 46 11.54 -12.01 -6.68
N GLU A 47 10.38 -12.37 -7.22
CA GLU A 47 10.11 -12.54 -8.66
C GLU A 47 9.53 -11.27 -9.32
N GLN A 48 9.68 -10.11 -8.67
CA GLN A 48 9.27 -8.77 -9.15
C GLN A 48 7.77 -8.48 -9.13
N GLU A 49 6.95 -9.39 -8.62
CA GLU A 49 5.53 -9.12 -8.43
C GLU A 49 5.30 -8.51 -7.04
N GLY A 50 5.30 -7.17 -6.98
CA GLY A 50 4.61 -6.42 -5.94
C GLY A 50 3.14 -6.79 -5.77
N GLY A 51 2.52 -6.35 -4.68
CA GLY A 51 1.11 -6.65 -4.42
C GLY A 51 0.60 -5.86 -3.22
N CYS A 52 -0.70 -5.92 -3.01
CA CYS A 52 -1.36 -5.40 -1.82
C CYS A 52 -2.16 -6.52 -1.17
N GLU A 53 -2.03 -6.66 0.14
CA GLU A 53 -2.86 -7.56 0.93
C GLU A 53 -3.56 -6.74 2.02
N VAL A 54 -4.81 -7.10 2.31
CA VAL A 54 -5.64 -6.44 3.33
C VAL A 54 -6.09 -7.47 4.37
N LEU A 55 -6.19 -7.01 5.61
CA LEU A 55 -6.71 -7.75 6.74
C LEU A 55 -7.66 -6.86 7.55
N THR A 56 -8.88 -7.30 7.76
CA THR A 56 -9.82 -6.70 8.73
C THR A 56 -9.50 -7.22 10.12
N VAL A 57 -8.98 -6.36 10.97
CA VAL A 57 -8.45 -6.72 12.29
C VAL A 57 -9.57 -7.26 13.19
N GLY A 58 -9.38 -8.47 13.71
CA GLY A 58 -10.34 -9.13 14.61
C GLY A 58 -11.49 -9.84 13.90
N THR A 59 -11.61 -9.69 12.57
CA THR A 59 -12.63 -10.38 11.75
C THR A 59 -11.98 -11.41 10.83
N ASP A 60 -10.93 -11.02 10.11
CA ASP A 60 -10.29 -11.87 9.12
C ASP A 60 -9.32 -12.87 9.78
N LEU A 61 -9.38 -14.13 9.35
CA LEU A 61 -8.48 -15.19 9.80
C LEU A 61 -7.18 -15.25 8.98
N SER A 62 -7.17 -14.66 7.79
CA SER A 62 -6.04 -14.63 6.88
C SER A 62 -6.03 -13.36 6.04
N TRP A 63 -4.85 -13.01 5.53
CA TRP A 63 -4.69 -11.89 4.61
C TRP A 63 -5.37 -12.19 3.27
N ARG A 64 -6.08 -11.21 2.73
CA ARG A 64 -6.68 -11.29 1.39
C ARG A 64 -5.83 -10.49 0.41
N THR A 65 -5.42 -11.13 -0.68
CA THR A 65 -4.76 -10.45 -1.80
C THR A 65 -5.76 -9.58 -2.53
N LEU A 66 -5.38 -8.34 -2.84
CA LEU A 66 -6.14 -7.49 -3.74
C LEU A 66 -5.51 -7.50 -5.14
N ASP A 67 -6.37 -7.64 -6.14
CA ASP A 67 -5.95 -7.58 -7.54
C ASP A 67 -5.65 -6.14 -7.94
N ILE A 68 -4.36 -5.85 -8.13
CA ILE A 68 -3.93 -4.51 -8.55
C ILE A 68 -4.08 -4.39 -10.08
N PRO A 69 -4.85 -3.39 -10.58
CA PRO A 69 -4.91 -3.11 -12.00
C PRO A 69 -3.51 -2.74 -12.54
N CYS A 70 -3.18 -3.25 -13.72
CA CYS A 70 -1.93 -2.94 -14.43
C CYS A 70 -0.63 -3.39 -13.74
N PHE A 71 -0.74 -4.34 -12.79
CA PHE A 71 0.38 -4.86 -12.02
C PHE A 71 1.57 -5.35 -12.89
N TYR A 72 1.28 -5.95 -14.05
CA TYR A 72 2.29 -6.46 -15.00
C TYR A 72 3.16 -5.38 -15.68
N ASN A 73 2.71 -4.12 -15.73
CA ASN A 73 3.49 -3.02 -16.31
C ASN A 73 4.39 -2.35 -15.27
N LEU A 74 4.09 -2.56 -13.99
CA LEU A 74 4.86 -2.03 -12.88
C LEU A 74 6.01 -3.00 -12.62
N LYS A 75 7.08 -2.92 -13.42
CA LYS A 75 8.39 -3.50 -13.04
C LYS A 75 8.93 -2.73 -11.83
N MET A 76 8.32 -2.95 -10.67
CA MET A 76 8.62 -2.26 -9.44
C MET A 76 9.98 -2.73 -8.94
N LYS A 77 11.01 -1.93 -9.19
CA LYS A 77 12.27 -2.13 -8.48
C LYS A 77 12.03 -1.84 -7.00
N LYS A 78 12.70 -2.62 -6.13
CA LYS A 78 12.54 -2.62 -4.67
C LYS A 78 12.65 -1.26 -3.99
N ASP A 79 13.25 -0.27 -4.64
CA ASP A 79 13.61 1.04 -4.06
C ASP A 79 12.72 2.18 -4.55
N GLN A 80 11.63 1.87 -5.27
CA GLN A 80 10.80 2.86 -5.97
C GLN A 80 9.31 2.82 -5.54
N LEU A 81 9.04 2.22 -4.38
CA LEU A 81 7.69 2.12 -3.82
C LEU A 81 7.58 3.02 -2.58
N TYR A 82 6.72 4.02 -2.67
CA TYR A 82 6.35 4.86 -1.53
C TYR A 82 4.87 4.66 -1.25
N SER A 83 4.48 4.80 0.01
CA SER A 83 3.06 4.81 0.35
C SER A 83 2.69 5.90 1.33
N VAL A 84 1.50 6.42 1.13
CA VAL A 84 0.90 7.50 1.93
C VAL A 84 -0.55 7.10 2.21
N ALA A 85 -1.01 7.39 3.43
CA ALA A 85 -2.42 7.26 3.78
C ALA A 85 -2.96 8.67 4.02
N ILE A 86 -4.04 9.03 3.33
CA ILE A 86 -4.77 10.27 3.54
C ILE A 86 -6.24 9.88 3.65
N ASP A 87 -6.85 10.20 4.79
CA ASP A 87 -8.20 9.77 5.14
C ASP A 87 -8.34 8.24 4.92
N ASP A 88 -9.37 7.81 4.19
CA ASP A 88 -9.65 6.41 3.90
C ASP A 88 -8.98 5.92 2.60
N ILE A 89 -8.03 6.68 2.05
CA ILE A 89 -7.34 6.35 0.80
C ILE A 89 -5.88 5.99 1.07
N TYR A 90 -5.49 4.81 0.61
CA TYR A 90 -4.11 4.34 0.57
C TYR A 90 -3.49 4.59 -0.80
N PHE A 91 -2.55 5.53 -0.86
CA PHE A 91 -1.80 5.86 -2.07
C PHE A 91 -0.54 5.02 -2.13
N LEU A 92 -0.43 4.22 -3.18
CA LEU A 92 0.79 3.52 -3.57
C LEU A 92 1.42 4.27 -4.75
N ILE A 93 2.60 4.84 -4.50
CA ILE A 93 3.33 5.65 -5.47
C ILE A 93 4.44 4.80 -6.04
N SER A 94 4.39 4.62 -7.36
CA SER A 94 5.44 3.94 -8.11
C SER A 94 6.12 4.91 -9.06
N THR A 95 7.45 4.84 -9.15
CA THR A 95 8.19 5.57 -10.16
C THR A 95 8.62 4.60 -11.25
N CYS A 96 8.19 4.82 -12.50
CA CYS A 96 8.66 4.04 -13.64
C CYS A 96 9.69 4.87 -14.41
N GLU A 97 10.97 4.49 -14.32
CA GLU A 97 12.02 5.07 -15.15
C GLU A 97 11.95 4.45 -16.55
N SER A 98 11.40 5.18 -17.51
CA SER A 98 11.50 4.87 -18.93
C SER A 98 12.59 5.73 -19.57
N LYS A 99 13.35 5.15 -20.51
CA LYS A 99 14.39 5.87 -21.29
C LYS A 99 13.88 7.11 -22.03
N ILE A 100 12.55 7.26 -22.15
CA ILE A 100 11.90 8.32 -22.94
C ILE A 100 11.21 9.35 -22.03
N ARG A 101 10.65 8.95 -20.88
CA ARG A 101 10.07 9.85 -19.85
C ARG A 101 10.02 9.16 -18.48
N ASP A 102 10.35 9.91 -17.44
CA ASP A 102 10.03 9.55 -16.05
C ASP A 102 8.54 9.80 -15.80
N PHE A 103 7.72 8.76 -15.80
CA PHE A 103 6.33 8.89 -15.35
C PHE A 103 6.14 8.19 -14.00
N ARG A 104 5.48 8.89 -13.08
CA ARG A 104 5.06 8.35 -11.79
C ARG A 104 3.59 8.00 -11.88
N GLU A 105 3.27 6.74 -11.63
CA GLU A 105 1.88 6.27 -11.55
C GLU A 105 1.48 6.26 -10.07
N LEU A 106 0.33 6.89 -9.82
CA LEU A 106 -0.31 6.87 -8.51
C LEU A 106 -1.39 5.80 -8.58
N LEU A 107 -1.20 4.74 -7.83
CA LEU A 107 -2.25 3.76 -7.58
C LEU A 107 -2.95 4.16 -6.29
N CYS A 108 -4.22 4.49 -6.38
CA CYS A 108 -5.05 4.84 -5.24
C CYS A 108 -5.88 3.61 -4.87
N LEU A 109 -5.82 3.19 -3.62
CA LEU A 109 -6.70 2.18 -3.05
C LEU A 109 -7.66 2.85 -2.08
N GLU A 110 -8.94 2.85 -2.43
CA GLU A 110 -10.02 3.27 -1.52
C GLU A 110 -10.30 2.12 -0.55
N MET A 111 -10.21 2.36 0.76
CA MET A 111 -10.25 1.28 1.75
C MET A 111 -11.66 0.83 2.11
N GLY A 112 -12.68 1.66 1.89
CA GLY A 112 -14.10 1.36 2.08
C GLY A 112 -14.52 0.12 1.32
N ASN A 113 -14.38 0.20 0.00
CA ASN A 113 -14.77 -0.84 -0.94
C ASN A 113 -13.59 -1.67 -1.49
N GLU A 114 -12.36 -1.35 -1.09
CA GLU A 114 -11.13 -2.02 -1.54
C GLU A 114 -10.90 -1.96 -3.06
N SER A 115 -11.34 -0.86 -3.68
CA SER A 115 -11.18 -0.63 -5.13
C SER A 115 -9.94 0.19 -5.46
N PHE A 116 -9.35 -0.13 -6.62
CA PHE A 116 -8.20 0.58 -7.15
C PHE A 116 -8.60 1.57 -8.24
N GLU A 117 -7.98 2.75 -8.20
CA GLU A 117 -7.96 3.71 -9.28
C GLU A 117 -6.52 4.07 -9.63
N THR A 118 -6.15 3.96 -10.91
CA THR A 118 -4.84 4.41 -11.38
C THR A 118 -4.96 5.83 -11.91
N ARG A 119 -4.21 6.75 -11.29
CA ARG A 119 -4.07 8.12 -11.77
C ARG A 119 -2.66 8.37 -12.28
N LYS A 120 -2.56 8.97 -13.46
CA LYS A 120 -1.29 9.52 -13.93
C LYS A 120 -0.97 10.71 -13.06
N SER A 121 0.24 10.74 -12.48
CA SER A 121 0.71 11.97 -11.83
C SER A 121 0.69 13.08 -12.87
N PRO A 122 0.03 14.22 -12.59
CA PRO A 122 0.04 15.31 -13.52
C PRO A 122 1.43 15.96 -13.45
N GLN A 123 2.32 15.51 -14.34
CA GLN A 123 3.71 15.97 -14.49
C GLN A 123 3.85 17.51 -14.53
N ALA A 124 2.77 18.22 -14.84
CA ALA A 124 2.72 19.67 -14.95
C ALA A 124 2.67 20.45 -13.62
N PHE A 125 2.33 19.83 -12.47
CA PHE A 125 2.10 20.60 -11.24
C PHE A 125 3.36 20.86 -10.41
N PHE A 126 4.35 19.98 -10.45
CA PHE A 126 5.59 20.16 -9.68
C PHE A 126 6.80 19.63 -10.46
N SER A 127 7.66 20.54 -10.92
CA SER A 127 8.93 20.20 -11.59
C SER A 127 9.89 19.42 -10.68
N ASP A 128 9.71 19.53 -9.36
CA ASP A 128 10.69 19.13 -8.34
C ASP A 128 10.19 18.02 -7.40
N TRP A 129 9.44 17.04 -7.92
CA TRP A 129 8.91 15.93 -7.09
C TRP A 129 9.98 15.08 -6.38
N LYS A 130 11.25 15.19 -6.77
CA LYS A 130 12.40 14.58 -6.08
C LYS A 130 12.62 15.16 -4.67
N LYS A 131 12.14 16.37 -4.39
CA LYS A 131 12.27 17.03 -3.08
C LYS A 131 11.16 16.64 -2.09
N CYS A 132 10.01 16.17 -2.59
CA CYS A 132 8.85 15.86 -1.74
C CYS A 132 8.88 14.46 -1.11
N SER A 133 9.83 13.60 -1.50
CA SER A 133 9.93 12.21 -1.00
C SER A 133 10.87 12.07 0.21
N THR A 134 11.12 13.15 0.96
CA THR A 134 12.05 13.17 2.09
C THR A 134 11.37 13.77 3.32
N TYR A 135 10.40 13.06 3.90
CA TYR A 135 9.93 13.24 5.28
C TYR A 135 9.43 11.92 5.85
#